data_AF-A0A938NZW5-F1
#
_entry.id   AF-A0A938NZW5-F1
#
_cell.length_a   1.000
_cell.length_b   1.000
_cell.length_c   1.000
_cell.angle_alpha   90.00
_cell.angle_beta   90.00
_cell.angle_gamma   90.00
#
_symmetry.space_group_name_H-M   'P 1'
#
loop_
_entity.id
_entity.type
_entity.pdbx_description
1 polymer ?
#
loop_
_entity_poly.entity_id
_entity_poly.type
_entity_poly.pdbx_seq_one_letter_code
_entity_poly.pdbx_strand_id
1 'polypeptide(L)'
;MLKIYKIDFKFQSIYFAIMEEKYSTSGQDNYTFRYTEPKIKEKKKYSYLINIGLFLLTFLTTTTAGVFWLNRDPYQLENFSLGLTYSLLILSVITAHEFGHYLAARIHKIPVSLPYYIPFPFLEFNPFGTMGALIKMKSPTQSRKSLFDIGITGPLSGWIVTCIILIIGYITLPPLSYIYQIHPEYSETGIPSYGLRFGYNIIFWSVEKI
;
A
#
# COMPACT_ATOMS: atom_id res chain seq x y z
N MET A 1 -20.89 43.15 3.24
CA MET A 1 -20.04 42.41 2.29
C MET A 1 -20.32 40.91 2.47
N LEU A 2 -21.06 40.33 1.50
CA LEU A 2 -21.54 38.94 1.45
C LEU A 2 -20.52 38.02 0.75
N LYS A 3 -20.43 36.75 1.19
CA LYS A 3 -20.36 35.51 0.38
C LYS A 3 -20.29 34.31 1.35
N ILE A 4 -21.41 33.67 1.70
CA ILE A 4 -22.08 32.54 1.01
C ILE A 4 -21.14 31.33 0.81
N TYR A 5 -21.36 30.28 1.61
CA TYR A 5 -21.16 28.89 1.17
C TYR A 5 -22.54 28.24 1.04
N LYS A 6 -22.91 27.91 -0.20
CA LYS A 6 -24.03 27.03 -0.53
C LYS A 6 -23.68 25.64 0.00
N ILE A 7 -24.41 25.15 1.00
CA ILE A 7 -24.43 23.74 1.36
C ILE A 7 -25.70 23.14 0.77
N ASP A 8 -25.50 22.05 0.04
CA ASP A 8 -26.45 21.43 -0.88
C ASP A 8 -27.73 20.95 -0.18
N PHE A 9 -28.86 21.25 -0.83
CA PHE A 9 -30.24 21.27 -0.30
C PHE A 9 -30.83 19.88 -0.04
N LYS A 10 -30.04 18.80 -0.20
CA LYS A 10 -30.50 17.40 -0.17
C LYS A 10 -30.48 16.77 1.24
N PHE A 11 -29.74 17.34 2.19
CA PHE A 11 -29.63 16.80 3.55
C PHE A 11 -30.75 17.30 4.49
N GLN A 12 -31.29 18.49 4.22
CA GLN A 12 -32.31 19.10 5.06
C GLN A 12 -33.69 18.50 4.83
N SER A 13 -33.98 18.01 3.62
CA SER A 13 -35.23 17.31 3.29
C SER A 13 -35.36 15.95 3.95
N ILE A 14 -34.26 15.20 4.10
CA ILE A 14 -34.26 13.90 4.80
C ILE A 14 -34.44 14.11 6.31
N TYR A 15 -33.79 15.13 6.88
CA TYR A 15 -33.96 15.47 8.29
C TYR A 15 -35.39 15.96 8.60
N PHE A 16 -35.99 16.78 7.72
CA PHE A 16 -37.38 17.21 7.89
C PHE A 16 -38.37 16.07 7.67
N ALA A 17 -38.20 15.21 6.66
CA ALA A 17 -39.08 14.08 6.41
C ALA A 17 -39.10 13.05 7.55
N ILE A 18 -37.94 12.78 8.18
CA ILE A 18 -37.84 11.91 9.37
C ILE A 18 -38.50 12.56 10.60
N MET A 19 -38.55 13.89 10.66
CA MET A 19 -39.19 14.62 11.76
C MET A 19 -40.71 14.75 11.55
N GLU A 20 -41.18 14.88 10.32
CA GLU A 20 -42.61 15.04 9.97
C GLU A 20 -43.39 13.72 10.08
N GLU A 21 -42.77 12.57 9.80
CA GLU A 21 -43.41 11.25 9.94
C GLU A 21 -43.77 10.90 11.40
N LYS A 22 -43.19 11.61 12.38
CA LYS A 22 -43.38 11.34 13.82
C LYS A 22 -44.38 12.26 14.54
N TYR A 23 -44.97 13.23 13.86
CA TYR A 23 -45.92 14.16 14.47
C TYR A 23 -47.27 14.14 13.75
N SER A 24 -47.94 12.99 13.80
CA SER A 24 -49.41 12.94 13.70
C SER A 24 -49.99 13.06 15.12
N THR A 25 -50.87 14.04 15.27
CA THR A 25 -51.47 14.53 16.52
C THR A 25 -52.34 13.49 17.23
N SER A 26 -52.15 13.33 18.56
CA SER A 26 -53.27 13.09 19.49
C SER A 26 -52.79 13.17 20.95
N GLY A 27 -53.52 13.95 21.75
CA GLY A 27 -53.74 13.63 23.17
C GLY A 27 -52.70 14.11 24.18
N GLN A 28 -53.18 14.85 25.17
CA GLN A 28 -52.55 15.05 26.47
C GLN A 28 -52.10 13.71 27.04
N ASP A 29 -50.81 13.54 27.33
CA ASP A 29 -50.31 12.60 28.33
C ASP A 29 -48.85 12.94 28.66
N ASN A 30 -48.45 12.75 29.91
CA ASN A 30 -47.14 13.12 30.44
C ASN A 30 -46.01 12.29 29.79
N TYR A 31 -45.35 12.84 28.77
CA TYR A 31 -44.18 12.22 28.15
C TYR A 31 -42.93 12.42 29.02
N THR A 32 -42.58 11.43 29.85
CA THR A 32 -41.18 11.28 30.26
C THR A 32 -40.38 10.84 29.04
N PHE A 33 -39.60 11.76 28.45
CA PHE A 33 -38.64 11.42 27.40
C PHE A 33 -37.56 10.51 27.97
N ARG A 34 -37.70 9.19 27.76
CA ARG A 34 -36.59 8.25 27.96
C ARG A 34 -35.57 8.46 26.85
N TYR A 35 -34.53 9.22 27.14
CA TYR A 35 -33.31 9.18 26.34
C TYR A 35 -32.76 7.76 26.40
N THR A 36 -32.90 7.02 25.31
CA THR A 36 -32.19 5.76 25.15
C THR A 36 -30.80 6.16 24.71
N GLU A 37 -29.79 6.06 25.59
CA GLU A 37 -28.41 6.32 25.18
C GLU A 37 -28.09 5.46 23.94
N PRO A 38 -27.52 6.05 22.88
CA PRO A 38 -27.11 5.27 21.74
C PRO A 38 -26.09 4.25 22.24
N LYS A 39 -26.41 2.96 22.14
CA LYS A 39 -25.48 1.87 22.46
C LYS A 39 -24.19 2.12 21.69
N ILE A 40 -23.15 2.58 22.38
CA ILE A 40 -21.82 2.75 21.83
C ILE A 40 -21.38 1.35 21.41
N LYS A 41 -21.43 1.06 20.10
CA LYS A 41 -20.92 -0.22 19.57
C LYS A 41 -19.50 -0.38 20.09
N GLU A 42 -19.27 -1.42 20.89
CA GLU A 42 -17.97 -1.74 21.44
C GLU A 42 -16.90 -1.63 20.34
N LYS A 43 -15.81 -0.92 20.63
CA LYS A 43 -14.66 -0.87 19.73
C LYS A 43 -14.18 -2.30 19.53
N LYS A 44 -14.47 -2.90 18.36
CA LYS A 44 -13.93 -4.21 17.97
C LYS A 44 -12.44 -4.22 18.30
N LYS A 45 -11.99 -5.13 19.17
CA LYS A 45 -10.57 -5.41 19.39
C LYS A 45 -9.96 -5.68 18.02
N TYR A 46 -9.05 -4.81 17.59
CA TYR A 46 -8.35 -5.00 16.34
C TYR A 46 -7.54 -6.28 16.46
N SER A 47 -7.89 -7.27 15.65
CA SER A 47 -7.16 -8.52 15.64
C SER A 47 -5.86 -8.29 14.87
N TYR A 48 -4.77 -8.06 15.61
CA TYR A 48 -3.41 -8.07 15.06
C TYR A 48 -3.16 -9.32 14.22
N LEU A 49 -3.87 -10.42 14.52
CA LEU A 49 -3.86 -11.66 13.75
C LEU A 49 -4.25 -11.48 12.29
N ILE A 50 -5.18 -10.56 11.97
CA ILE A 50 -5.58 -10.31 10.57
C ILE A 50 -4.42 -9.66 9.81
N ASN A 51 -3.76 -8.66 10.42
CA ASN A 51 -2.65 -7.97 9.76
C ASN A 51 -1.46 -8.91 9.56
N ILE A 52 -1.16 -9.72 10.58
CA ILE A 52 -0.10 -10.73 10.51
C ILE A 52 -0.47 -11.79 9.47
N GLY A 53 -1.70 -12.30 9.48
CA GLY A 53 -2.15 -13.30 8.50
C GLY A 53 -2.09 -12.79 7.07
N LEU A 54 -2.51 -11.54 6.83
CA LEU A 54 -2.38 -10.90 5.51
C LEU A 54 -0.93 -10.69 5.11
N PHE A 55 -0.07 -10.23 6.03
CA PHE A 55 1.36 -10.09 5.75
C PHE A 55 1.99 -11.43 5.37
N LEU A 56 1.70 -12.50 6.12
CA LEU A 56 2.20 -13.84 5.81
C LEU A 56 1.67 -14.32 4.46
N LEU A 57 0.40 -14.10 4.15
CA LEU A 57 -0.17 -14.47 2.86
C LEU A 57 0.50 -13.70 1.72
N THR A 58 0.75 -12.40 1.89
CA THR A 58 1.49 -11.59 0.90
C THR A 58 2.94 -12.01 0.77
N PHE A 59 3.59 -12.41 1.86
CA PHE A 59 4.94 -12.97 1.84
C PHE A 59 5.00 -14.25 1.00
N LEU A 60 4.02 -15.15 1.17
CA LEU A 60 3.92 -16.36 0.34
C LEU A 60 3.72 -16.02 -1.14
N THR A 61 2.75 -15.15 -1.48
CA THR A 61 2.46 -14.83 -2.89
C THR A 61 3.57 -14.03 -3.57
N THR A 62 4.27 -13.16 -2.84
CA THR A 62 5.45 -12.46 -3.38
C THR A 62 6.64 -13.40 -3.52
N THR A 63 6.82 -14.38 -2.63
CA THR A 63 7.89 -15.38 -2.81
C THR A 63 7.64 -16.24 -4.04
N THR A 64 6.40 -16.70 -4.27
CA THR A 64 6.04 -17.44 -5.49
C THR A 64 6.20 -16.58 -6.75
N ALA A 65 5.87 -15.28 -6.68
CA ALA A 65 6.17 -14.35 -7.77
C ALA A 65 7.67 -14.27 -8.06
N GLY A 66 8.52 -14.21 -7.03
CA GLY A 66 9.98 -14.23 -7.19
C GLY A 66 10.49 -15.46 -7.93
N VAL A 67 9.93 -16.64 -7.62
CA VAL A 67 10.25 -17.89 -8.34
C VAL A 67 9.81 -17.82 -9.80
N PHE A 68 8.62 -17.26 -10.05
CA PHE A 68 8.09 -17.05 -11.40
C PHE A 68 8.98 -16.12 -12.24
N TRP A 69 9.51 -15.04 -11.65
CA TRP A 69 10.47 -14.14 -12.32
C TRP A 69 11.77 -14.85 -12.74
N LEU A 70 12.15 -15.93 -12.06
CA LEU A 70 13.31 -16.74 -12.39
C LEU A 70 13.03 -17.82 -13.45
N ASN A 71 11.83 -17.81 -14.08
CA ASN A 71 11.38 -18.85 -15.01
C ASN A 71 11.46 -20.27 -14.40
N ARG A 72 11.19 -20.38 -13.10
CA ARG A 72 11.09 -21.66 -12.38
C ARG A 72 9.63 -21.92 -12.01
N ASP A 73 9.30 -23.19 -11.77
CA ASP A 73 7.95 -23.57 -11.33
C ASP A 73 7.70 -23.03 -9.90
N PRO A 74 6.75 -22.09 -9.71
CA PRO A 74 6.48 -21.47 -8.42
C PRO A 74 5.73 -22.37 -7.44
N TYR A 75 5.19 -23.51 -7.90
CA TYR A 75 4.44 -24.45 -7.06
C TYR A 75 5.32 -25.55 -6.46
N GLN A 76 6.59 -25.65 -6.88
CA GLN A 76 7.56 -26.58 -6.31
C GLN A 76 8.20 -25.98 -5.05
N LEU A 77 8.08 -26.70 -3.94
CA LEU A 77 8.62 -26.27 -2.63
C LEU A 77 10.15 -26.09 -2.63
N GLU A 78 10.86 -26.85 -3.45
CA GLU A 78 12.33 -26.76 -3.59
C GLU A 78 12.77 -25.39 -4.11
N ASN A 79 11.96 -24.78 -4.99
CA ASN A 79 12.26 -23.47 -5.58
C ASN A 79 11.88 -22.30 -4.67
N PHE A 80 11.12 -22.53 -3.60
CA PHE A 80 10.57 -21.47 -2.76
C PHE A 80 11.66 -20.55 -2.18
N SER A 81 12.81 -21.10 -1.81
CA SER A 81 13.94 -20.34 -1.30
C SER A 81 14.52 -19.33 -2.29
N LEU A 82 14.41 -19.61 -3.60
CA LEU A 82 14.90 -18.74 -4.67
C LEU A 82 14.13 -17.42 -4.75
N GLY A 83 12.84 -17.44 -4.38
CA GLY A 83 11.97 -16.26 -4.39
C GLY A 83 12.11 -15.36 -3.16
N LEU A 84 12.83 -15.81 -2.11
CA LEU A 84 12.91 -15.08 -0.84
C LEU A 84 13.54 -13.71 -1.01
N THR A 85 14.62 -13.62 -1.77
CA THR A 85 15.30 -12.33 -2.04
C THR A 85 14.32 -11.33 -2.65
N TYR A 86 13.55 -11.74 -3.66
CA TYR A 86 12.55 -10.89 -4.27
C TYR A 86 11.48 -10.44 -3.27
N SER A 87 10.88 -11.38 -2.52
CA SER A 87 9.84 -11.08 -1.54
C SER A 87 10.31 -10.10 -0.47
N LEU A 88 11.51 -10.32 0.07
CA LEU A 88 12.11 -9.43 1.07
C LEU A 88 12.32 -8.01 0.53
N LEU A 89 12.83 -7.88 -0.70
CA LEU A 89 13.07 -6.57 -1.31
C LEU A 89 11.76 -5.81 -1.58
N ILE A 90 10.78 -6.44 -2.23
CA ILE A 90 9.51 -5.77 -2.56
C ILE A 90 8.70 -5.44 -1.30
N LEU A 91 8.65 -6.34 -0.32
CA LEU A 91 7.96 -6.08 0.94
C LEU A 91 8.67 -5.01 1.76
N SER A 92 10.00 -4.91 1.70
CA SER A 92 10.72 -3.82 2.39
C SER A 92 10.29 -2.46 1.88
N VAL A 93 10.14 -2.29 0.56
CA VAL A 93 9.68 -1.04 -0.06
C VAL A 93 8.23 -0.73 0.30
N ILE A 94 7.32 -1.70 0.16
CA ILE A 94 5.89 -1.51 0.50
C ILE A 94 5.73 -1.20 1.99
N THR A 95 6.46 -1.92 2.84
CA THR A 95 6.44 -1.72 4.28
C THR A 95 6.94 -0.32 4.61
N ALA A 96 8.09 0.10 4.07
CA ALA A 96 8.59 1.46 4.28
C ALA A 96 7.57 2.52 3.88
N HIS A 97 6.96 2.38 2.69
CA HIS A 97 5.93 3.28 2.18
C HIS A 97 4.75 3.44 3.15
N GLU A 98 4.12 2.33 3.55
CA GLU A 98 2.97 2.38 4.44
C GLU A 98 3.34 2.81 5.87
N PHE A 99 4.52 2.43 6.35
CA PHE A 99 5.00 2.89 7.66
C PHE A 99 5.36 4.37 7.65
N GLY A 100 5.79 4.94 6.52
CA GLY A 100 5.95 6.39 6.36
C GLY A 100 4.63 7.13 6.58
N HIS A 101 3.56 6.69 5.93
CA HIS A 101 2.20 7.22 6.18
C HIS A 101 1.78 7.05 7.64
N TYR A 102 1.99 5.85 8.21
CA TYR A 102 1.62 5.52 9.58
C TYR A 102 2.33 6.44 10.60
N LEU A 103 3.66 6.59 10.48
CA LEU A 103 4.45 7.41 11.39
C LEU A 103 4.04 8.89 11.32
N ALA A 104 3.87 9.43 10.11
CA ALA A 104 3.39 10.81 9.93
C ALA A 104 2.01 11.02 10.57
N ALA A 105 1.08 10.08 10.38
CA ALA A 105 -0.25 10.16 11.00
C ALA A 105 -0.17 10.10 12.53
N ARG A 106 0.70 9.26 13.09
CA ARG A 106 0.93 9.17 14.54
C ARG A 106 1.54 10.44 15.11
N ILE A 107 2.48 11.09 14.42
CA ILE A 107 3.05 12.39 14.80
C ILE A 107 1.95 13.46 14.88
N HIS A 108 1.04 13.47 13.90
CA HIS A 108 -0.13 14.35 13.87
C HIS A 108 -1.27 13.92 14.81
N LYS A 109 -1.05 12.91 15.66
CA LYS A 109 -2.02 12.36 16.63
C LYS A 109 -3.31 11.85 15.97
N ILE A 110 -3.24 11.44 14.71
CA ILE A 110 -4.36 10.86 13.97
C ILE A 110 -4.40 9.35 14.20
N PRO A 111 -5.52 8.80 14.71
CA PRO A 111 -5.67 7.36 14.87
C PRO A 111 -5.69 6.66 13.50
N VAL A 112 -4.75 5.74 13.30
CA VAL A 112 -4.60 4.91 12.10
C VAL A 112 -4.56 3.42 12.45
N SER A 113 -4.81 2.55 11.48
CA SER A 113 -4.53 1.11 11.62
C SER A 113 -3.07 0.80 11.31
N LEU A 114 -2.65 -0.43 11.64
CA LEU A 114 -1.48 -1.02 11.00
C LEU A 114 -1.77 -1.31 9.51
N PRO A 115 -0.74 -1.54 8.69
CA PRO A 115 -0.91 -1.85 7.27
C PRO A 115 -1.68 -3.16 7.06
N TYR A 116 -2.63 -3.12 6.13
CA TYR A 116 -3.28 -4.31 5.57
C TYR A 116 -2.60 -4.62 4.24
N TYR A 117 -1.81 -5.69 4.20
CA TYR A 117 -1.18 -6.16 2.98
C TYR A 117 -2.21 -6.88 2.09
N ILE A 118 -2.10 -6.70 0.78
CA ILE A 118 -3.06 -7.22 -0.20
C ILE A 118 -2.33 -8.25 -1.08
N PRO A 119 -2.41 -9.55 -0.73
CA PRO A 119 -1.80 -10.60 -1.53
C PRO A 119 -2.49 -10.71 -2.89
N PHE A 120 -1.71 -11.09 -3.91
CA PHE A 120 -2.25 -11.36 -5.24
C PHE A 120 -1.64 -12.65 -5.80
N PRO A 121 -2.34 -13.80 -5.75
CA PRO A 121 -1.79 -15.09 -6.14
C PRO A 121 -1.79 -15.36 -7.66
N PHE A 122 -2.53 -14.57 -8.45
CA PHE A 122 -2.69 -14.83 -9.88
C PHE A 122 -1.54 -14.21 -10.70
N LEU A 123 -0.39 -14.90 -10.72
CA LEU A 123 0.86 -14.40 -11.32
C LEU A 123 0.76 -14.05 -12.81
N GLU A 124 -0.15 -14.71 -13.55
CA GLU A 124 -0.42 -14.43 -14.96
C GLU A 124 -1.04 -13.04 -15.19
N PHE A 125 -1.81 -12.53 -14.22
CA PHE A 125 -2.45 -11.21 -14.31
C PHE A 125 -1.63 -10.11 -13.65
N ASN A 126 -0.91 -10.44 -12.57
CA ASN A 126 -0.03 -9.51 -11.87
C ASN A 126 1.22 -10.28 -11.43
N PRO A 127 2.38 -10.02 -12.06
CA PRO A 127 3.61 -10.74 -11.79
C PRO A 127 4.29 -10.31 -10.48
N PHE A 128 3.76 -9.31 -9.76
CA PHE A 128 4.38 -8.81 -8.52
C PHE A 128 4.00 -9.62 -7.28
N GLY A 129 2.95 -10.45 -7.35
CA GLY A 129 2.47 -11.26 -6.22
C GLY A 129 1.75 -10.45 -5.13
N THR A 130 1.52 -9.16 -5.33
CA THR A 130 0.88 -8.25 -4.37
C THR A 130 0.21 -7.07 -5.08
N MET A 131 -0.84 -6.50 -4.47
CA MET A 131 -1.40 -5.20 -4.88
C MET A 131 -0.90 -4.04 -3.99
N GLY A 132 0.04 -4.33 -3.09
CA GLY A 132 0.56 -3.37 -2.12
C GLY A 132 -0.04 -3.58 -0.73
N ALA A 133 -0.06 -2.50 0.05
CA ALA A 133 -0.65 -2.48 1.38
C ALA A 133 -1.34 -1.13 1.58
N LEU A 134 -2.27 -1.06 2.54
CA LEU A 134 -2.99 0.18 2.84
C LEU A 134 -3.17 0.34 4.35
N ILE A 135 -3.00 1.55 4.85
CA ILE A 135 -3.46 1.95 6.18
C ILE A 135 -4.87 2.56 6.16
N LYS A 136 -5.64 2.32 7.21
CA LYS A 136 -6.97 2.92 7.40
C LYS A 136 -6.89 4.08 8.39
N MET A 137 -7.18 5.29 7.91
CA MET A 137 -7.44 6.45 8.77
C MET A 137 -8.78 6.28 9.51
N LYS A 138 -8.78 6.51 10.82
CA LYS A 138 -9.96 6.32 11.69
C LYS A 138 -10.66 7.63 12.05
N SER A 139 -10.06 8.76 11.72
CA SER A 139 -10.65 10.09 11.84
C SER A 139 -10.22 10.94 10.66
N PRO A 140 -11.02 11.95 10.28
CA PRO A 140 -10.60 12.94 9.29
C PRO A 140 -9.40 13.73 9.79
N THR A 141 -8.52 14.13 8.87
CA THR A 141 -7.45 15.09 9.15
C THR A 141 -8.04 16.46 9.43
N GLN A 142 -7.58 17.12 10.48
CA GLN A 142 -8.09 18.44 10.87
C GLN A 142 -7.43 19.59 10.09
N SER A 143 -6.30 19.35 9.41
CA SER A 143 -5.56 20.36 8.66
C SER A 143 -5.05 19.84 7.31
N ARG A 144 -5.00 20.74 6.31
CA ARG A 144 -4.42 20.46 4.98
C ARG A 144 -2.93 20.12 5.06
N LYS A 145 -2.21 20.76 6.00
CA LYS A 145 -0.80 20.49 6.26
C LYS A 145 -0.60 19.04 6.73
N SER A 146 -1.39 18.58 7.69
CA SER A 146 -1.31 17.19 8.15
C SER A 146 -1.63 16.19 7.04
N LEU A 147 -2.65 16.48 6.21
CA LEU A 147 -2.97 15.64 5.05
C LEU A 147 -1.80 15.58 4.05
N PHE A 148 -1.16 16.71 3.76
CA PHE A 148 0.00 16.79 2.88
C PHE A 148 1.20 16.02 3.44
N ASP A 149 1.54 16.27 4.71
CA ASP A 149 2.67 15.60 5.38
C ASP A 149 2.49 14.08 5.38
N ILE A 150 1.28 13.60 5.70
CA ILE A 150 0.96 12.17 5.62
C ILE A 150 1.11 11.69 4.18
N GLY A 151 0.52 12.39 3.21
CA GLY A 151 0.53 12.00 1.80
C GLY A 151 1.93 11.90 1.19
N ILE A 152 2.87 12.77 1.56
CA ILE A 152 4.23 12.76 0.99
C ILE A 152 5.17 11.78 1.70
N THR A 153 4.98 11.55 3.00
CA THR A 153 5.95 10.76 3.79
C THR A 153 6.02 9.30 3.34
N GLY A 154 4.89 8.72 2.90
CA GLY A 154 4.87 7.35 2.37
C GLY A 154 5.73 7.19 1.11
N PRO A 155 5.42 7.89 0.00
CA PRO A 155 6.22 7.89 -1.21
C PRO A 155 7.70 8.19 -0.96
N LEU A 156 8.02 9.17 -0.11
CA LEU A 156 9.40 9.53 0.19
C LEU A 156 10.15 8.41 0.91
N SER A 157 9.54 7.78 1.91
CA SER A 157 10.15 6.67 2.64
C SER A 157 10.36 5.44 1.76
N GLY A 158 9.39 5.08 0.92
CA GLY A 158 9.53 3.99 -0.06
C GLY A 158 10.61 4.28 -1.10
N TRP A 159 10.73 5.53 -1.55
CA TRP A 159 11.78 5.96 -2.48
C TRP A 159 13.18 5.84 -1.87
N ILE A 160 13.38 6.27 -0.63
CA ILE A 160 14.68 6.13 0.07
C ILE A 160 15.10 4.66 0.14
N VAL A 161 14.20 3.77 0.54
CA VAL A 161 14.50 2.33 0.63
C VAL A 161 14.78 1.74 -0.76
N THR A 162 14.04 2.16 -1.78
CA THR A 162 14.31 1.77 -3.17
C THR A 162 15.71 2.19 -3.62
N CYS A 163 16.13 3.43 -3.32
CA CYS A 163 17.48 3.90 -3.65
C CYS A 163 18.58 3.08 -2.96
N ILE A 164 18.39 2.74 -1.68
CA ILE A 164 19.34 1.88 -0.95
C ILE A 164 19.45 0.50 -1.62
N ILE A 165 18.32 -0.13 -1.94
CA ILE A 165 18.29 -1.43 -2.62
C ILE A 165 18.96 -1.35 -3.99
N LEU A 166 18.71 -0.27 -4.74
CA LEU A 166 19.30 -0.07 -6.06
C LEU A 166 20.83 0.08 -6.00
N ILE A 167 21.34 0.86 -5.03
CA ILE A 167 22.79 1.01 -4.82
C ILE A 167 23.43 -0.33 -4.45
N ILE A 168 22.83 -1.06 -3.50
CA ILE A 168 23.32 -2.39 -3.12
C ILE A 168 23.31 -3.33 -4.33
N GLY A 169 22.18 -3.39 -5.04
CA GLY A 169 22.03 -4.22 -6.23
C GLY A 169 23.11 -3.93 -7.28
N TYR A 170 23.44 -2.66 -7.50
CA TYR A 170 24.49 -2.26 -8.42
C TYR A 170 25.88 -2.72 -7.96
N ILE A 171 26.24 -2.49 -6.70
CA ILE A 171 27.54 -2.89 -6.15
C ILE A 171 27.70 -4.42 -6.16
N THR A 172 26.59 -5.16 -6.08
CA THR A 172 26.56 -6.64 -6.13
C THR A 172 26.36 -7.22 -7.53
N LEU A 173 26.38 -6.40 -8.59
CA LEU A 173 26.16 -6.88 -9.96
C LEU A 173 27.18 -7.97 -10.33
N PRO A 174 26.73 -9.09 -10.93
CA PRO A 174 27.65 -10.08 -11.46
C PRO A 174 28.42 -9.53 -12.67
N PRO A 175 29.57 -10.13 -13.01
CA PRO A 175 30.39 -9.70 -14.16
C PRO A 175 29.63 -9.82 -15.48
N LEU A 176 30.08 -9.12 -16.52
CA LEU A 176 29.47 -9.11 -17.85
C LEU A 176 29.25 -10.54 -18.42
N SER A 177 30.14 -11.47 -18.09
CA SER A 177 30.03 -12.87 -18.52
C SER A 177 28.76 -13.57 -18.02
N TYR A 178 28.14 -13.09 -16.94
CA TYR A 178 26.89 -13.61 -16.42
C TYR A 178 25.72 -13.43 -17.39
N ILE A 179 25.76 -12.40 -18.25
CA ILE A 179 24.73 -12.21 -19.29
C ILE A 179 24.63 -13.44 -20.19
N TYR A 180 25.75 -14.09 -20.52
CA TYR A 180 25.77 -15.29 -21.37
C TYR A 180 25.21 -16.54 -20.66
N GLN A 181 25.08 -16.52 -19.33
CA GLN A 181 24.39 -17.60 -18.60
C GLN A 181 22.86 -17.45 -18.70
N ILE A 182 22.37 -16.22 -18.76
CA ILE A 182 20.93 -15.93 -18.91
C ILE A 182 20.52 -16.00 -20.38
N HIS A 183 21.37 -15.51 -21.27
CA HIS A 183 21.19 -15.47 -22.73
C HIS A 183 22.37 -16.14 -23.45
N PRO A 184 22.40 -17.49 -23.48
CA PRO A 184 23.45 -18.24 -24.18
C PRO A 184 23.62 -17.83 -25.64
N GLU A 185 22.52 -17.45 -26.31
CA GLU A 185 22.47 -17.01 -27.70
C GLU A 185 23.38 -15.79 -27.98
N TYR A 186 23.67 -14.94 -26.99
CA TYR A 186 24.52 -13.77 -27.16
C TYR A 186 26.01 -14.13 -27.30
N SER A 187 26.42 -15.35 -26.95
CA SER A 187 27.80 -15.80 -27.15
C SER A 187 28.14 -15.96 -28.63
N GLU A 188 27.15 -16.31 -29.46
CA GLU A 188 27.29 -16.52 -30.90
C GLU A 188 26.81 -15.30 -31.71
N THR A 189 25.70 -14.70 -31.30
CA THR A 189 25.04 -13.60 -32.04
C THR A 189 25.48 -12.20 -31.60
N GLY A 190 26.19 -12.10 -30.48
CA GLY A 190 26.49 -10.82 -29.83
C GLY A 190 25.27 -10.22 -29.12
N ILE A 191 25.50 -9.20 -28.29
CA ILE A 191 24.41 -8.50 -27.60
C ILE A 191 23.65 -7.63 -28.63
N PRO A 192 22.33 -7.84 -28.84
CA PRO A 192 21.57 -7.17 -29.89
C PRO A 192 21.58 -5.65 -29.71
N SER A 193 21.89 -4.91 -30.78
CA SER A 193 22.00 -3.44 -30.78
C SER A 193 20.66 -2.71 -30.78
N TYR A 194 19.55 -3.43 -30.99
CA TYR A 194 18.17 -2.94 -30.97
C TYR A 194 17.45 -3.29 -29.66
N GLY A 195 16.34 -2.62 -29.37
CA GLY A 195 15.53 -2.85 -28.16
C GLY A 195 15.57 -1.68 -27.16
N LEU A 196 14.87 -1.83 -26.03
CA LEU A 196 14.79 -0.80 -25.01
C LEU A 196 16.07 -0.77 -24.18
N ARG A 197 16.90 0.25 -24.39
CA ARG A 197 18.12 0.50 -23.61
C ARG A 197 17.91 1.77 -22.80
N PHE A 198 18.10 1.69 -21.48
CA PHE A 198 18.00 2.87 -20.60
C PHE A 198 19.14 3.90 -20.80
N GLY A 199 20.17 3.55 -21.58
CA GLY A 199 21.27 4.43 -21.96
C GLY A 199 22.11 4.95 -20.79
N TYR A 200 22.98 5.92 -21.07
CA TYR A 200 23.74 6.68 -20.06
C TYR A 200 22.83 7.74 -19.43
N ASN A 201 22.00 7.32 -18.49
CA ASN A 201 21.19 8.25 -17.71
C ASN A 201 21.95 8.74 -16.47
N ILE A 202 21.41 9.77 -15.80
CA ILE A 202 22.06 10.39 -14.65
C ILE A 202 22.27 9.43 -13.49
N ILE A 203 21.35 8.46 -13.31
CA ILE A 203 21.46 7.44 -12.27
C ILE A 203 22.65 6.54 -12.59
N PHE A 204 22.76 6.05 -13.83
CA PHE A 204 23.88 5.22 -14.26
C PHE A 204 25.20 5.98 -14.13
N TRP A 205 25.26 7.23 -14.61
CA TRP A 205 26.45 8.08 -14.49
C TRP A 205 26.88 8.33 -13.04
N SER A 206 25.92 8.52 -12.14
CA SER A 206 26.21 8.74 -10.71
C SER A 206 26.71 7.48 -10.02
N VAL A 207 26.18 6.32 -10.40
CA VAL A 207 26.47 5.05 -9.73
C VAL A 207 27.72 4.38 -10.33
N GLU A 208 28.05 4.60 -11.61
CA GLU A 208 29.27 4.08 -12.24
C GLU A 208 30.57 4.57 -11.58
N LYS A 209 30.53 5.73 -10.90
CA LYS A 209 31.69 6.33 -10.25
C LYS A 209 31.93 5.84 -8.81
N ILE A 210 31.06 4.98 -8.31
CA ILE A 210 31.12 4.40 -6.95
C ILE A 210 31.76 3.02 -7.04
#